data_AF-A0A1E7KK56-F1
#
_entry.id   AF-A0A1E7KK56-F1
#
_cell.length_a   1.000
_cell.length_b   1.000
_cell.length_c   1.000
_cell.angle_alpha   90.00
_cell.angle_beta   90.00
_cell.angle_gamma   90.00
#
_symmetry.space_group_name_H-M   'P 1'
#
loop_
_entity.id
_entity.type
_entity.pdbx_description
1 polymer ?
#
loop_
_entity_poly.entity_id
_entity_poly.type
_entity_poly.pdbx_seq_one_letter_code
_entity_poly.pdbx_strand_id
1 'polypeptide(L)'
;MGAFGPLAILAGVTLIGSAIIVGLSRLATVGPPADGCLPHLGGLPPAEHALSRFHVRWYTVTMVFLAFDMEMIFMYPWTLVVPVMGTSSVVEMFLFLAILLSGVVYAWREGALRWT
;
A
#
# COMPACT_ATOMS: atom_id res chain seq x y z
N MET A 1 13.39 13.27 25.66
CA MET A 1 12.68 13.11 24.37
C MET A 1 12.48 11.63 24.15
N GLY A 2 11.25 11.14 23.99
CA GLY A 2 10.96 9.70 23.90
C GLY A 2 11.61 9.03 22.70
N ALA A 3 11.56 7.70 22.63
CA ALA A 3 12.08 6.89 21.52
C ALA A 3 11.60 7.36 20.13
N PHE A 4 10.46 8.07 20.06
CA PHE A 4 9.88 8.60 18.84
C PHE A 4 10.44 9.97 18.38
N GLY A 5 11.29 10.61 19.18
CA GLY A 5 11.88 11.92 18.85
C GLY A 5 12.60 11.94 17.50
N PRO A 6 13.51 10.99 17.21
CA PRO A 6 14.18 10.90 15.92
C PRO A 6 13.21 10.70 14.74
N LEU A 7 12.14 9.92 14.92
CA LEU A 7 11.14 9.68 13.87
C LEU A 7 10.34 10.95 13.54
N ALA A 8 9.95 11.71 14.57
CA ALA A 8 9.27 12.99 14.38
C ALA A 8 10.16 14.01 13.66
N ILE A 9 11.45 14.05 14.00
CA ILE A 9 12.43 14.91 13.32
C ILE A 9 12.58 14.49 11.85
N LEU A 10 12.72 13.19 11.56
CA LEU A 10 12.83 12.69 10.18
C LEU A 10 11.58 13.06 9.36
N ALA A 11 10.39 12.83 9.89
CA ALA A 11 9.13 13.19 9.24
C ALA A 11 9.03 14.70 9.01
N GLY A 12 9.47 15.51 9.97
CA GLY A 12 9.54 16.97 9.83
C GLY A 12 10.50 17.38 8.71
N VAL A 13 11.71 16.82 8.67
CA VAL A 13 12.72 17.11 7.64
C VAL A 13 12.24 16.70 6.25
N THR A 14 11.60 15.54 6.09
CA THR A 14 11.08 15.10 4.78
C THR A 14 9.93 15.98 4.29
N LEU A 15 9.01 16.37 5.18
CA LEU A 15 7.92 17.29 4.85
C LEU A 15 8.44 18.68 4.48
N ILE A 16 9.34 19.24 5.30
CA ILE A 16 9.94 20.56 5.05
C ILE A 16 10.76 20.53 3.76
N GLY A 17 11.58 19.50 3.56
CA GLY A 17 12.36 19.33 2.33
C GLY A 17 11.46 19.26 1.09
N SER A 18 10.38 18.48 1.15
CA SER A 18 9.40 18.38 0.06
C SER A 18 8.70 19.71 -0.19
N ALA A 19 8.33 20.45 0.86
CA ALA A 19 7.72 21.78 0.75
C ALA A 19 8.69 22.82 0.15
N ILE A 20 9.98 22.78 0.52
CA ILE A 20 11.02 23.63 -0.06
C ILE A 20 11.18 23.31 -1.55
N ILE A 21 11.26 22.03 -1.93
CA ILE A 21 11.38 21.62 -3.33
C ILE A 21 10.17 22.12 -4.14
N VAL A 22 8.95 21.92 -3.64
CA VAL A 22 7.74 22.41 -4.31
C VAL A 22 7.72 23.94 -4.35
N GLY A 23 8.10 24.63 -3.28
CA GLY A 23 8.16 26.09 -3.21
C GLY A 23 9.17 26.68 -4.20
N LEU A 24 10.39 26.13 -4.23
CA LEU A 24 11.41 26.51 -5.20
C LEU A 24 10.97 26.21 -6.64
N SER A 25 10.34 25.06 -6.88
CA SER A 25 9.78 24.72 -8.19
C SER A 25 8.75 25.76 -8.64
N ARG A 26 7.85 26.21 -7.75
CA ARG A 26 6.86 27.25 -8.04
C ARG A 26 7.51 28.61 -8.31
N LEU A 27 8.57 28.97 -7.57
CA LEU A 27 9.31 30.23 -7.77
C LEU A 27 10.16 30.23 -9.05
N ALA A 28 10.74 29.08 -9.41
CA ALA A 28 11.59 28.93 -10.59
C ALA A 28 10.79 28.66 -11.87
N THR A 29 9.47 28.45 -11.79
CA THR A 29 8.63 28.24 -12.97
C THR A 29 8.52 29.54 -13.77
N VAL A 30 9.17 29.57 -14.94
CA VAL A 30 9.08 30.69 -15.89
C VAL A 30 8.10 30.30 -16.99
N GLY A 31 6.84 30.66 -16.82
CA GLY A 31 5.79 30.40 -17.81
C GLY A 31 4.39 30.38 -17.20
N PRO A 32 3.34 30.57 -18.02
CA PRO A 32 1.97 30.41 -17.55
C PRO A 32 1.74 28.96 -17.08
N PRO A 33 0.84 28.74 -16.09
CA PRO A 33 0.43 27.40 -15.72
C PRO A 33 -0.08 26.64 -16.96
N ALA A 34 0.20 25.34 -17.02
CA ALA A 34 -0.27 24.46 -18.09
C ALA A 34 -1.78 24.20 -17.95
N ASP A 35 -2.58 25.24 -18.12
CA ASP A 35 -4.03 25.17 -18.14
C ASP A 35 -4.50 24.60 -19.49
N GLY A 36 -5.40 23.61 -19.44
CA GLY A 36 -5.94 22.97 -20.64
C GLY A 36 -4.97 21.99 -21.33
N CYS A 37 -3.85 21.62 -20.69
CA CYS A 37 -2.98 20.57 -21.21
C CYS A 37 -3.73 19.23 -21.27
N LEU A 38 -3.91 18.71 -22.48
CA LEU A 38 -4.43 17.37 -22.70
C LEU A 38 -3.46 16.32 -22.13
N PRO A 39 -3.94 15.12 -21.78
CA PRO A 39 -3.08 14.04 -21.31
C PRO A 39 -1.88 13.85 -22.24
N HIS A 40 -0.69 13.82 -21.64
CA HIS A 40 0.62 13.95 -22.30
C HIS A 40 0.87 12.98 -23.48
N LEU A 41 0.14 11.87 -23.54
CA LEU A 41 0.35 10.80 -24.53
C LEU A 41 -0.76 10.67 -25.58
N GLY A 42 -1.86 11.42 -25.46
CA GLY A 42 -3.07 11.17 -26.27
C GLY A 42 -3.41 12.22 -27.31
N GLY A 43 -3.09 13.49 -27.08
CA GLY A 43 -3.55 14.62 -27.91
C GLY A 43 -5.09 14.76 -28.02
N LEU A 44 -5.83 13.84 -27.42
CA LEU A 44 -7.28 13.76 -27.37
C LEU A 44 -7.74 14.01 -25.93
N PRO A 45 -8.93 14.60 -25.73
CA PRO A 45 -9.52 14.71 -24.41
C PRO A 45 -9.69 13.31 -23.79
N PRO A 46 -9.51 13.18 -22.46
CA PRO A 46 -9.71 11.91 -21.78
C PRO A 46 -11.12 11.39 -22.06
N ALA A 47 -11.21 10.14 -22.52
CA ALA A 47 -12.48 9.51 -22.89
C ALA A 47 -13.39 9.26 -21.67
N GLU A 48 -12.80 9.11 -20.50
CA GLU A 48 -13.45 8.78 -19.23
C GLU A 48 -13.10 9.83 -18.19
N HIS A 49 -14.04 10.09 -17.27
CA HIS A 49 -13.78 10.98 -16.13
C HIS A 49 -12.78 10.33 -15.16
N ALA A 50 -11.97 11.13 -14.46
CA ALA A 50 -10.94 10.63 -13.53
C ALA A 50 -11.51 9.76 -12.38
N LEU A 51 -12.80 9.93 -12.07
CA LEU A 51 -13.54 9.19 -11.04
C LEU A 51 -14.48 8.13 -11.64
N SER A 52 -14.32 7.79 -12.91
CA SER A 52 -15.14 6.76 -13.54
C SER A 52 -14.92 5.39 -12.88
N ARG A 53 -15.89 4.51 -13.04
CA ARG A 53 -15.84 3.16 -12.45
C ARG A 53 -14.84 2.31 -13.25
N PHE A 54 -13.67 2.15 -12.68
CA PHE A 54 -12.69 1.18 -13.17
C PHE A 54 -13.16 -0.26 -12.91
N HIS A 55 -12.59 -1.21 -13.63
CA HIS A 55 -12.92 -2.63 -13.51
C HIS A 55 -12.86 -3.11 -12.04
N VAL A 56 -13.91 -3.84 -11.60
CA VAL A 56 -14.04 -4.44 -10.26
C VAL A 56 -12.85 -5.34 -9.86
N ARG A 57 -12.04 -5.78 -10.82
CA ARG A 57 -10.89 -6.68 -10.59
C ARG A 57 -9.94 -6.19 -9.48
N TRP A 58 -9.74 -4.87 -9.37
CA TRP A 58 -8.90 -4.29 -8.32
C TRP A 58 -9.47 -4.49 -6.91
N TYR A 59 -10.79 -4.48 -6.77
CA TYR A 59 -11.45 -4.66 -5.48
C TYR A 59 -11.14 -6.03 -4.86
N THR A 60 -11.21 -7.10 -5.65
CA THR A 60 -10.95 -8.45 -5.16
C THR A 60 -9.49 -8.63 -4.74
N VAL A 61 -8.56 -8.06 -5.50
CA VAL A 61 -7.13 -8.05 -5.13
C VAL A 61 -6.90 -7.28 -3.83
N THR A 62 -7.52 -6.11 -3.67
CA THR A 62 -7.43 -5.32 -2.43
C THR A 62 -8.03 -6.05 -1.23
N MET A 63 -9.14 -6.76 -1.41
CA MET A 63 -9.75 -7.54 -0.33
C MET A 63 -8.86 -8.70 0.13
N VAL A 64 -8.22 -9.41 -0.81
CA VAL A 64 -7.24 -10.46 -0.49
C VAL A 64 -6.01 -9.85 0.19
N PHE A 65 -5.50 -8.73 -0.32
CA PHE A 65 -4.38 -8.02 0.29
C PHE A 65 -4.69 -7.58 1.72
N LEU A 66 -5.86 -6.98 1.97
CA LEU A 66 -6.26 -6.52 3.31
C LEU A 66 -6.39 -7.68 4.30
N ALA A 67 -6.96 -8.81 3.87
CA ALA A 67 -7.06 -10.01 4.69
C ALA A 67 -5.66 -10.55 5.06
N PHE A 68 -4.73 -10.53 4.12
CA PHE A 68 -3.34 -10.96 4.35
C PHE A 68 -2.53 -9.94 5.18
N ASP A 69 -2.75 -8.64 5.02
CA ASP A 69 -2.06 -7.61 5.81
C ASP A 69 -2.42 -7.71 7.30
N MET A 70 -3.69 -8.04 7.59
CA MET A 70 -4.15 -8.29 8.97
C MET A 70 -3.44 -9.49 9.62
N GLU A 71 -2.96 -10.47 8.85
CA GLU A 71 -2.19 -11.60 9.37
C GLU A 71 -0.83 -11.17 9.92
N MET A 72 -0.16 -10.22 9.28
CA MET A 72 1.16 -9.75 9.71
C MET A 72 1.13 -9.19 11.13
N ILE A 73 0.01 -8.59 11.55
CA ILE A 73 -0.19 -8.11 12.92
C ILE A 73 -0.10 -9.24 13.96
N PHE A 74 -0.56 -10.44 13.61
CA PHE A 74 -0.49 -11.64 14.45
C PHE A 74 0.90 -12.29 14.43
N MET A 75 1.64 -12.12 13.33
CA MET A 75 3.01 -12.62 13.22
C MET A 75 4.03 -11.78 13.99
N TYR A 76 3.87 -10.47 14.09
CA TYR A 76 4.81 -9.59 14.82
C TYR A 76 5.15 -10.01 16.26
N PRO A 77 4.18 -10.38 17.12
CA PRO A 77 4.48 -10.76 18.51
C PRO A 77 5.15 -12.13 18.64
N TRP A 78 5.33 -12.92 17.57
CA TRP A 78 5.97 -14.24 17.59
C TRP A 78 7.26 -14.24 18.42
N THR A 79 8.12 -13.27 18.15
CA THR A 79 9.49 -13.21 18.70
C THR A 79 9.47 -13.08 20.23
N LEU A 80 8.38 -12.57 20.78
CA LEU A 80 8.14 -12.46 22.22
C LEU A 80 7.47 -13.72 22.79
N VAL A 81 6.63 -14.41 22.02
CA VAL A 81 5.84 -15.57 22.48
C VAL A 81 6.64 -16.88 22.44
N VAL A 82 7.44 -17.11 21.41
CA VAL A 82 8.19 -18.38 21.24
C VAL A 82 9.15 -18.69 22.38
N PRO A 83 9.89 -17.73 22.96
CA PRO A 83 10.71 -18.00 24.13
C PRO A 83 9.92 -18.46 25.37
N VAL A 84 8.64 -18.09 25.47
CA VAL A 84 7.76 -18.39 26.62
C VAL A 84 7.02 -19.71 26.42
N MET A 85 6.47 -19.93 25.22
CA MET A 85 5.60 -21.07 24.91
C MET A 85 6.36 -22.23 24.23
N GLY A 86 7.58 -22.00 23.74
CA GLY A 86 8.40 -22.99 23.08
C GLY A 86 7.97 -23.30 21.64
N THR A 87 8.35 -24.48 21.16
CA THR A 87 8.14 -24.93 19.78
C THR A 87 6.68 -25.17 19.38
N SER A 88 5.75 -25.26 20.33
CA SER A 88 4.32 -25.40 20.04
C SER A 88 3.77 -24.18 19.31
N SER A 89 4.14 -22.97 19.75
CA SER A 89 3.68 -21.71 19.12
C SER A 89 4.20 -21.53 17.70
N VAL A 90 5.34 -22.12 17.36
CA VAL A 90 5.86 -22.16 15.98
C VAL A 90 4.90 -22.94 15.09
N VAL A 91 4.46 -24.11 15.54
CA VAL A 91 3.53 -24.98 14.80
C VAL A 91 2.17 -24.30 14.65
N GLU A 92 1.64 -23.72 15.73
CA GLU A 92 0.37 -22.99 15.72
C GLU A 92 0.39 -21.82 14.72
N MET A 93 1.50 -21.08 14.63
CA MET A 93 1.62 -20.00 13.65
C MET A 93 1.61 -20.50 12.21
N PHE A 94 2.37 -21.55 11.90
CA PHE A 94 2.36 -22.11 10.55
C PHE A 94 0.99 -22.70 10.19
N LEU A 95 0.26 -23.21 11.19
CA LEU A 95 -1.10 -23.70 11.01
C LEU A 95 -2.08 -22.54 10.74
N PHE A 96 -1.95 -21.42 11.45
CA PHE A 96 -2.69 -20.18 11.19
C PHE A 96 -2.43 -19.66 9.77
N LEU A 97 -1.15 -19.58 9.38
CA LEU A 97 -0.72 -19.16 8.04
C LEU A 97 -1.26 -20.09 6.96
N ALA A 98 -1.26 -21.41 7.18
CA ALA A 98 -1.82 -22.38 6.25
C ALA A 98 -3.34 -22.19 6.03
N ILE A 99 -4.09 -21.87 7.09
CA ILE A 99 -5.53 -21.58 7.00
C ILE A 99 -5.76 -20.32 6.15
N LEU A 100 -4.99 -19.27 6.35
CA LEU A 100 -5.12 -18.02 5.57
C LEU A 100 -4.70 -18.20 4.10
N LEU A 101 -3.58 -18.90 3.86
CA LEU A 101 -3.16 -19.29 2.51
C LEU A 101 -4.24 -20.11 1.79
N SER A 102 -5.01 -20.94 2.49
CA SER A 102 -6.11 -21.69 1.88
C SER A 102 -7.17 -20.75 1.26
N GLY A 103 -7.42 -19.59 1.87
CA GLY A 103 -8.31 -18.56 1.34
C GLY A 103 -7.77 -17.91 0.06
N VAL A 104 -6.45 -17.68 -0.01
CA VAL A 104 -5.79 -17.18 -1.22
C VAL A 104 -5.86 -18.22 -2.35
N VAL A 105 -5.60 -19.49 -2.04
CA VAL A 105 -5.73 -20.60 -3.00
C VAL A 105 -7.16 -20.71 -3.51
N TYR A 106 -8.17 -20.56 -2.63
CA TYR A 106 -9.57 -20.53 -3.03
C TYR A 106 -9.87 -19.37 -3.99
N ALA A 107 -9.45 -18.14 -3.65
CA ALA A 107 -9.64 -16.98 -4.51
C ALA A 107 -8.97 -17.16 -5.88
N TRP A 108 -7.79 -17.79 -5.92
CA TRP A 108 -7.12 -18.12 -7.18
C TRP A 108 -7.93 -19.11 -8.01
N ARG A 109 -8.47 -20.17 -7.39
CA ARG A 109 -9.34 -21.15 -8.06
C ARG A 109 -10.59 -20.50 -8.66
N GLU A 110 -11.20 -19.55 -7.94
CA GLU A 110 -12.38 -18.81 -8.39
C GLU A 110 -12.07 -17.78 -9.49
N GLY A 111 -10.79 -17.62 -9.85
CA GLY A 111 -10.38 -16.73 -10.92
C GLY A 111 -10.35 -15.25 -10.54
N ALA A 112 -10.38 -14.93 -9.23
CA ALA A 112 -10.19 -13.57 -8.73
C ALA A 112 -8.88 -12.92 -9.24
N LEU A 113 -7.90 -13.75 -9.58
CA LEU A 113 -6.59 -13.35 -10.07
C LEU A 113 -6.40 -13.59 -11.58
N ARG A 114 -7.47 -13.74 -12.38
CA ARG A 114 -7.35 -13.90 -13.84
C ARG A 114 -7.26 -12.54 -14.54
N TRP A 115 -6.25 -12.39 -15.41
CA TRP A 115 -5.90 -11.16 -16.12
C TRP A 115 -6.09 -11.30 -17.63
N THR A 116 -7.17 -11.97 -18.04
CA THR A 116 -7.60 -12.07 -19.45
C THR A 116 -8.89 -11.30 -19.66
#